data_AF-W5T733-F1
#
_entry.id   AF-W5T733-F1
#
_cell.length_a   1.000
_cell.length_b   1.000
_cell.length_c   1.000
_cell.angle_alpha   90.00
_cell.angle_beta   90.00
_cell.angle_gamma   90.00
#
_symmetry.space_group_name_H-M   'P 1'
#
loop_
_entity.id
_entity.type
_entity.pdbx_description
1 polymer ?
#
loop_
_entity_poly.entity_id
_entity_poly.type
_entity_poly.pdbx_seq_one_letter_code
_entity_poly.pdbx_strand_id
1 'polypeptide(L)'
;MVIKEGDGQADKTTPVEDDKKKIGKLFGGKNGDANGGAEDKHTAAASASIGAVSGADILKAIAAADPSAKRDGKINEASDAAALALAKGTSADNEDQIKDSARKDAIIAAGIALRAMAKDDKFIVKDTCCK
;
A
#
# COMPACT_ATOMS: atom_id res chain seq x y z
N MET A 1 -0.45 -25.74 -7.96
CA MET A 1 -0.80 -25.39 -6.56
C MET A 1 -2.05 -24.52 -6.60
N VAL A 2 -3.22 -25.06 -6.25
CA VAL A 2 -4.47 -24.28 -6.27
C VAL A 2 -4.66 -23.65 -4.90
N ILE A 3 -4.59 -22.33 -4.82
CA ILE A 3 -4.71 -21.58 -3.55
C ILE A 3 -6.20 -21.47 -3.19
N LYS A 4 -6.75 -22.59 -2.69
CA LYS A 4 -8.12 -22.68 -2.17
C LYS A 4 -8.24 -22.00 -0.81
N GLU A 5 -7.22 -22.14 0.02
CA GLU A 5 -7.11 -21.55 1.36
C GLU A 5 -6.58 -20.10 1.30
N GLY A 6 -6.83 -19.33 2.36
CA GLY A 6 -6.47 -17.90 2.45
C GLY A 6 -7.65 -16.95 2.19
N ASP A 7 -7.49 -15.70 2.60
CA ASP A 7 -8.46 -14.61 2.46
C ASP A 7 -7.79 -13.34 1.90
N GLY A 8 -8.16 -12.96 0.68
CA GLY A 8 -7.66 -11.75 0.01
C GLY A 8 -8.16 -10.44 0.64
N GLN A 9 -9.05 -10.52 1.63
CA GLN A 9 -9.54 -9.41 2.43
C GLN A 9 -9.15 -9.55 3.90
N ALA A 10 -8.16 -10.38 4.23
CA ALA A 10 -7.68 -10.52 5.60
C ALA A 10 -7.21 -9.17 6.16
N ASP A 11 -7.79 -8.81 7.30
CA ASP A 11 -7.45 -7.64 8.11
C ASP A 11 -7.27 -8.13 9.55
N LYS A 12 -6.01 -8.35 9.94
CA LYS A 12 -5.57 -9.10 11.13
C LYS A 12 -4.81 -8.22 12.12
N THR A 13 -4.27 -7.08 11.67
CA THR A 13 -3.55 -6.12 12.48
C THR A 13 -4.44 -4.93 12.86
N THR A 14 -4.25 -4.42 14.08
CA THR A 14 -4.90 -3.19 14.56
C THR A 14 -3.89 -2.07 14.92
N PRO A 15 -3.03 -1.60 13.98
CA PRO A 15 -2.44 -0.26 14.06
C PRO A 15 -3.52 0.80 14.29
N VAL A 16 -3.10 1.97 14.77
CA VAL A 16 -3.98 3.15 14.85
C VAL A 16 -4.50 3.43 13.44
N GLU A 17 -5.79 3.77 13.29
CA GLU A 17 -6.39 3.98 11.97
C GLU A 17 -5.61 4.98 11.11
N ASP A 18 -5.10 6.05 11.71
CA ASP A 18 -4.30 7.06 11.03
C ASP A 18 -2.97 6.50 10.46
N ASP A 19 -2.38 5.49 11.10
CA ASP A 19 -1.15 4.88 10.61
C ASP A 19 -1.43 4.03 9.35
N LYS A 20 -2.49 3.19 9.37
CA LYS A 20 -2.88 2.41 8.16
C LYS A 20 -3.30 3.31 6.99
N LYS A 21 -3.99 4.43 7.24
CA LYS A 21 -4.30 5.42 6.20
C LYS A 21 -3.03 5.94 5.54
N LYS A 22 -2.01 6.30 6.34
CA LYS A 22 -0.76 6.92 5.88
C LYS A 22 0.29 5.95 5.32
N ILE A 23 0.05 4.63 5.37
CA ILE A 23 0.80 3.64 4.56
C ILE A 23 0.79 4.04 3.07
N GLY A 24 -0.28 4.70 2.61
CA GLY A 24 -0.41 5.23 1.26
C GLY A 24 0.76 6.09 0.78
N LYS A 25 1.40 6.83 1.69
CA LYS A 25 2.61 7.63 1.42
C LYS A 25 3.77 6.79 0.86
N LEU A 26 3.86 5.49 1.16
CA LEU A 26 4.86 4.58 0.57
C LEU A 26 4.66 4.44 -0.95
N PHE A 27 3.42 4.49 -1.42
CA PHE A 27 3.06 4.39 -2.84
C PHE A 27 3.10 5.76 -3.55
N GLY A 28 2.86 6.83 -2.81
CA GLY A 28 2.76 8.19 -3.37
C GLY A 28 2.80 9.27 -2.30
N GLY A 29 4.01 9.61 -1.84
CA GLY A 29 4.22 10.77 -0.99
C GLY A 29 3.88 12.09 -1.71
N LYS A 30 3.70 13.18 -0.96
CA LYS A 30 3.37 14.49 -1.52
C LYS A 30 4.49 15.01 -2.43
N ASN A 31 4.20 15.26 -3.70
CA ASN A 31 5.20 15.70 -4.68
C ASN A 31 5.74 17.09 -4.31
N GLY A 32 7.06 17.24 -4.33
CA GLY A 32 7.74 18.52 -4.03
C GLY A 32 7.99 18.79 -2.54
N ASP A 33 7.58 17.90 -1.64
CA ASP A 33 7.90 17.97 -0.21
C ASP A 33 8.86 16.82 0.18
N ALA A 34 10.05 17.17 0.70
CA ALA A 34 11.00 16.19 1.23
C ALA A 34 10.42 15.37 2.42
N ASN A 35 9.42 15.93 3.10
CA ASN A 35 8.66 15.29 4.17
C ASN A 35 7.37 14.62 3.69
N GLY A 36 7.08 14.65 2.38
CA GLY A 36 5.84 14.11 1.81
C GLY A 36 5.72 12.59 1.86
N GLY A 37 6.85 11.88 1.99
CA GLY A 37 6.93 10.41 2.05
C GLY A 37 6.50 9.78 3.38
N ALA A 38 6.55 8.46 3.44
CA ALA A 38 6.21 7.68 4.63
C ALA A 38 7.20 7.86 5.79
N GLU A 39 6.70 7.97 7.02
CA GLU A 39 7.50 7.99 8.25
C GLU A 39 7.68 6.56 8.80
N ASP A 40 8.62 6.37 9.71
CA ASP A 40 8.94 5.07 10.35
C ASP A 40 7.71 4.31 10.85
N LYS A 41 6.72 5.03 11.41
CA LYS A 41 5.45 4.46 11.89
C LYS A 41 4.62 3.84 10.77
N HIS A 42 4.56 4.49 9.60
CA HIS A 42 3.80 3.99 8.45
C HIS A 42 4.52 2.79 7.84
N THR A 43 5.86 2.83 7.77
CA THR A 43 6.69 1.68 7.35
C THR A 43 6.52 0.50 8.30
N ALA A 44 6.51 0.75 9.62
CA ALA A 44 6.26 -0.29 10.62
C ALA A 44 4.84 -0.88 10.53
N ALA A 45 3.81 -0.05 10.29
CA ALA A 45 2.44 -0.52 10.08
C ALA A 45 2.31 -1.37 8.79
N ALA A 46 3.00 -0.98 7.72
CA ALA A 46 3.10 -1.76 6.48
C ALA A 46 3.81 -3.11 6.72
N SER A 47 4.91 -3.11 7.46
CA SER A 47 5.63 -4.34 7.84
C SER A 47 4.78 -5.25 8.74
N ALA A 48 4.01 -4.69 9.68
CA ALA A 48 3.07 -5.44 10.50
C ALA A 48 1.97 -6.09 9.65
N SER A 49 1.42 -5.35 8.67
CA SER A 49 0.43 -5.86 7.72
C SER A 49 0.97 -7.09 6.97
N ILE A 50 2.19 -7.01 6.43
CA ILE A 50 2.88 -8.12 5.75
C ILE A 50 3.11 -9.29 6.71
N GLY A 51 3.55 -9.04 7.94
CA GLY A 51 3.87 -10.08 8.93
C GLY A 51 2.66 -10.82 9.50
N ALA A 52 1.45 -10.27 9.39
CA ALA A 52 0.23 -10.88 9.90
C ALA A 52 -0.55 -11.72 8.88
N VAL A 53 -0.33 -11.49 7.59
CA VAL A 53 -1.00 -12.23 6.51
C VAL A 53 -0.13 -13.36 5.98
N SER A 54 -0.78 -14.39 5.44
CA SER A 54 -0.08 -15.49 4.78
C SER A 54 0.19 -15.18 3.32
N GLY A 55 1.17 -15.86 2.70
CA GLY A 55 1.39 -15.76 1.25
C GLY A 55 0.16 -16.17 0.42
N ALA A 56 -0.73 -17.00 0.96
CA ALA A 56 -2.01 -17.35 0.33
C ALA A 56 -3.02 -16.19 0.36
N ASP A 57 -3.09 -15.45 1.47
CA ASP A 57 -3.90 -14.23 1.61
C ASP A 57 -3.44 -13.17 0.59
N ILE A 58 -2.11 -12.94 0.52
CA ILE A 58 -1.48 -12.02 -0.44
C ILE A 58 -1.80 -12.43 -1.88
N LEU A 59 -1.61 -13.70 -2.24
CA LEU A 59 -1.87 -14.17 -3.61
C LEU A 59 -3.35 -14.12 -3.99
N LYS A 60 -4.27 -14.31 -3.04
CA LYS A 60 -5.70 -14.06 -3.29
C LYS A 60 -6.02 -12.58 -3.45
N ALA A 61 -5.40 -11.69 -2.67
CA ALA A 61 -5.58 -10.25 -2.82
C ALA A 61 -5.05 -9.74 -4.19
N ILE A 62 -3.92 -10.28 -4.66
CA ILE A 62 -3.42 -10.03 -6.03
C ILE A 62 -4.40 -10.56 -7.08
N ALA A 63 -4.89 -11.80 -6.93
CA ALA A 63 -5.82 -12.40 -7.88
C ALA A 63 -7.21 -11.75 -7.92
N ALA A 64 -7.58 -11.01 -6.87
CA ALA A 64 -8.84 -10.26 -6.77
C ALA A 64 -8.72 -8.78 -7.20
N ALA A 65 -7.51 -8.28 -7.47
CA ALA A 65 -7.29 -6.91 -7.93
C ALA A 65 -7.61 -6.76 -9.42
N ASP A 66 -8.06 -5.57 -9.85
CA ASP A 66 -8.41 -5.33 -11.25
C ASP A 66 -7.14 -5.26 -12.12
N PRO A 67 -6.93 -6.19 -13.09
CA PRO A 67 -5.80 -6.11 -14.03
C PRO A 67 -5.88 -4.90 -14.98
N SER A 68 -7.02 -4.20 -15.00
CA SER A 68 -7.26 -2.99 -15.79
C SER A 68 -6.82 -1.70 -15.09
N ALA A 69 -6.32 -1.80 -13.85
CA ALA A 69 -5.82 -0.68 -13.06
C ALA A 69 -4.79 0.15 -13.86
N LYS A 70 -4.93 1.48 -13.80
CA LYS A 70 -4.09 2.40 -14.59
C LYS A 70 -2.88 2.85 -13.80
N ARG A 71 -1.73 2.95 -14.49
CA ARG A 71 -0.54 3.70 -14.05
C ARG A 71 -0.93 5.14 -13.66
N ASP A 72 -0.23 5.68 -12.67
CA ASP A 72 -0.40 7.05 -12.16
C ASP A 72 -1.77 7.33 -11.50
N GLY A 73 -2.43 6.29 -10.97
CA GLY A 73 -3.67 6.44 -10.19
C GLY A 73 -3.48 7.17 -8.85
N LYS A 74 -4.57 7.62 -8.23
CA LYS A 74 -4.53 8.21 -6.87
C LYS A 74 -4.71 7.16 -5.78
N ILE A 75 -4.06 7.36 -4.64
CA ILE A 75 -4.09 6.43 -3.51
C ILE A 75 -5.46 6.41 -2.84
N ASN A 76 -6.11 7.57 -2.71
CA ASN A 76 -7.45 7.69 -2.15
C ASN A 76 -8.56 7.12 -3.05
N GLU A 77 -8.28 6.90 -4.33
CA GLU A 77 -9.18 6.25 -5.29
C GLU A 77 -8.93 4.74 -5.38
N ALA A 78 -7.71 4.28 -5.07
CA ALA A 78 -7.32 2.87 -5.09
C ALA A 78 -8.18 2.01 -4.16
N SER A 79 -8.92 1.07 -4.74
CA SER A 79 -9.77 0.11 -4.02
C SER A 79 -9.13 -1.27 -3.85
N ASP A 80 -8.07 -1.57 -4.58
CA ASP A 80 -7.41 -2.88 -4.62
C ASP A 80 -5.87 -2.77 -4.67
N ALA A 81 -5.20 -3.93 -4.70
CA ALA A 81 -3.75 -4.02 -4.66
C ALA A 81 -3.07 -3.50 -5.94
N ALA A 82 -3.70 -3.63 -7.11
CA ALA A 82 -3.12 -3.23 -8.39
C ALA A 82 -3.18 -1.71 -8.54
N ALA A 83 -4.32 -1.09 -8.25
CA ALA A 83 -4.48 0.34 -8.19
C ALA A 83 -3.55 0.97 -7.14
N LEU A 84 -3.40 0.34 -5.96
CA LEU A 84 -2.49 0.82 -4.91
C LEU A 84 -1.02 0.72 -5.35
N ALA A 85 -0.59 -0.39 -5.96
CA ALA A 85 0.76 -0.56 -6.47
C ALA A 85 1.12 0.47 -7.55
N LEU A 86 0.19 0.75 -8.46
CA LEU A 86 0.32 1.70 -9.57
C LEU A 86 0.05 3.17 -9.18
N ALA A 87 -0.37 3.43 -7.95
CA ALA A 87 -0.69 4.77 -7.48
C ALA A 87 0.56 5.65 -7.38
N LYS A 88 0.37 6.97 -7.41
CA LYS A 88 1.46 7.94 -7.42
C LYS A 88 1.24 9.11 -6.47
N GLY A 89 2.34 9.77 -6.15
CA GLY A 89 2.35 11.00 -5.38
C GLY A 89 1.52 12.11 -6.03
N THR A 90 0.84 12.85 -5.18
CA THR A 90 -0.06 13.98 -5.48
C THR A 90 0.49 15.26 -4.86
N SER A 91 -0.02 16.42 -5.29
CA SER A 91 0.27 17.71 -4.64
C SER A 91 -0.83 18.15 -3.66
N ALA A 92 -1.97 17.46 -3.63
CA ALA A 92 -3.11 17.76 -2.76
C ALA A 92 -2.98 17.09 -1.39
N ASP A 93 -3.57 17.69 -0.35
CA ASP A 93 -3.58 17.11 0.99
C ASP A 93 -4.61 15.98 1.13
N ASN A 94 -4.23 14.92 1.86
CA ASN A 94 -5.02 13.70 2.13
C ASN A 94 -5.31 12.79 0.92
N GLU A 95 -4.93 13.16 -0.30
CA GLU A 95 -4.98 12.25 -1.46
C GLU A 95 -3.93 11.11 -1.36
N ASP A 96 -3.01 11.20 -0.40
CA ASP A 96 -1.99 10.21 -0.03
C ASP A 96 -2.47 9.13 0.95
N GLN A 97 -3.75 9.16 1.36
CA GLN A 97 -4.34 8.20 2.29
C GLN A 97 -4.98 7.01 1.57
N ILE A 98 -4.76 5.79 2.07
CA ILE A 98 -5.42 4.58 1.56
C ILE A 98 -6.91 4.60 1.89
N LYS A 99 -7.74 4.39 0.87
CA LYS A 99 -9.19 4.22 0.99
C LYS A 99 -9.55 2.99 1.84
N ASP A 100 -10.61 3.07 2.65
CA ASP A 100 -10.98 1.99 3.59
C ASP A 100 -11.17 0.61 2.95
N SER A 101 -11.57 0.54 1.67
CA SER A 101 -11.65 -0.72 0.92
C SER A 101 -10.29 -1.40 0.69
N ALA A 102 -9.22 -0.62 0.47
CA ALA A 102 -7.86 -1.11 0.22
C ALA A 102 -6.99 -1.20 1.47
N ARG A 103 -7.51 -0.74 2.62
CA ARG A 103 -6.83 -0.55 3.91
C ARG A 103 -6.60 -1.86 4.69
N LYS A 104 -6.92 -3.00 4.07
CA LYS A 104 -6.83 -4.36 4.63
C LYS A 104 -5.41 -4.89 4.48
N ASP A 105 -4.92 -5.63 5.48
CA ASP A 105 -3.52 -6.09 5.49
C ASP A 105 -3.14 -6.90 4.25
N ALA A 106 -4.04 -7.78 3.77
CA ALA A 106 -3.79 -8.58 2.58
C ALA A 106 -3.66 -7.73 1.31
N ILE A 107 -4.47 -6.67 1.19
CA ILE A 107 -4.46 -5.74 0.04
C ILE A 107 -3.23 -4.84 0.09
N ILE A 108 -2.87 -4.34 1.28
CA ILE A 108 -1.64 -3.57 1.52
C ILE A 108 -0.41 -4.41 1.16
N ALA A 109 -0.30 -5.62 1.71
CA ALA A 109 0.82 -6.52 1.45
C ALA A 109 0.91 -6.93 -0.03
N ALA A 110 -0.23 -7.17 -0.68
CA ALA A 110 -0.32 -7.42 -2.12
C ALA A 110 0.11 -6.21 -2.96
N GLY A 111 -0.30 -5.00 -2.59
CA GLY A 111 0.11 -3.77 -3.27
C GLY A 111 1.61 -3.53 -3.14
N ILE A 112 2.18 -3.76 -1.96
CA ILE A 112 3.63 -3.71 -1.72
C ILE A 112 4.35 -4.76 -2.59
N ALA A 113 3.87 -6.01 -2.61
CA ALA A 113 4.47 -7.06 -3.43
C ALA A 113 4.42 -6.74 -4.93
N LEU A 114 3.27 -6.31 -5.45
CA LEU A 114 3.11 -5.90 -6.85
C LEU A 114 4.04 -4.73 -7.21
N ARG A 115 4.13 -3.72 -6.34
CA ARG A 115 5.02 -2.57 -6.56
C ARG A 115 6.50 -2.95 -6.53
N ALA A 116 6.90 -3.83 -5.61
CA ALA A 116 8.28 -4.33 -5.53
C ALA A 116 8.68 -5.19 -6.74
N MET A 117 7.71 -5.80 -7.43
CA MET A 117 7.93 -6.54 -8.69
C MET A 117 7.89 -5.63 -9.94
N ALA A 118 7.40 -4.40 -9.83
CA ALA A 118 7.27 -3.49 -10.96
C ALA A 118 8.59 -2.76 -11.26
N LYS A 119 8.94 -2.69 -12.55
CA LYS A 119 10.29 -2.36 -13.03
C LYS A 119 10.84 -1.00 -12.56
N ASP A 120 9.99 0.02 -12.54
CA ASP A 120 10.38 1.42 -12.33
C ASP A 120 9.78 2.02 -11.05
N ASP A 121 8.99 1.24 -10.30
CA ASP A 121 8.24 1.73 -9.16
C ASP A 121 9.05 1.55 -7.86
N LYS A 122 9.07 2.59 -7.02
CA LYS A 122 9.82 2.61 -5.75
C LYS A 122 8.91 3.03 -4.61
N PHE A 123 9.28 2.66 -3.39
CA PHE A 123 8.62 3.16 -2.19
C PHE A 123 9.17 4.55 -1.82
N ILE A 124 8.27 5.41 -1.37
CA ILE A 124 8.58 6.80 -1.03
C ILE A 124 8.55 6.94 0.49
N VAL A 125 9.73 7.07 1.08
CA VAL A 125 9.90 7.39 2.51
C VAL A 125 10.27 8.87 2.66
N LYS A 126 9.95 9.43 3.81
CA LYS A 126 10.38 10.75 4.24
C LYS A 126 11.91 10.80 4.28
N ASP A 127 12.50 11.84 3.70
CA ASP A 127 13.95 11.99 3.80
C ASP A 127 14.34 12.23 5.27
N THR A 128 15.25 11.41 5.77
CA THR A 128 15.78 11.45 7.14
C THR A 128 17.26 11.87 7.15
N CYS A 129 17.75 12.48 6.06
CA CYS A 129 19.11 12.98 5.89
C CYS A 129 19.66 13.65 7.16
N CYS A 130 20.50 12.86 7.85
CA CYS A 130 21.33 13.13 9.02
C CYS A 130 20.76 14.02 10.14
N LYS A 131 20.52 13.38 11.29
CA LYS A 131 20.92 13.97 12.58
C LYS A 131 22.44 13.96 12.72
#